data_AF-A0A959P0G5-F1
#
_entry.id   AF-A0A959P0G5-F1
#
_cell.length_a   1.000
_cell.length_b   1.000
_cell.length_c   1.000
_cell.angle_alpha   90.00
_cell.angle_beta   90.00
_cell.angle_gamma   90.00
#
_symmetry.space_group_name_H-M   'P 1'
#
loop_
_entity.id
_entity.type
_entity.pdbx_description
1 polymer ?
#
loop_
_entity_poly.entity_id
_entity_poly.type
_entity_poly.pdbx_seq_one_letter_code
_entity_poly.pdbx_strand_id
1 'polypeptide(L)'
;HFQKHLKDKFIHFANAGFQKEKEKGVNLYFEKPETLRAPIKVILGHKVNYKTRLLIPNNDIKEVVIFRNPIDWEISRFNQHANRLLKHHNKRLDFEYWLSSVNKTHSQFDWFLANYLLLGKSVNNISSAAKENILIYILSKFDYVFFVDDLDTQLKIIFKKLSIPETIKRENVVGGDKPQFFDGSRKNIDLLNTICKNDMNTFKTIKSIFSISNHLGSNKSL
;
A
#
# COMPACT_ATOMS: atom_id res chain seq x y z
N HIS A 1 6.43 6.34 11.86
CA HIS A 1 7.70 5.71 12.29
C HIS A 1 8.89 6.12 11.43
N PHE A 2 9.00 5.67 10.17
CA PHE A 2 10.16 5.98 9.30
C PHE A 2 10.52 7.47 9.25
N GLN A 3 9.55 8.34 8.97
CA GLN A 3 9.76 9.79 8.94
C GLN A 3 10.40 10.34 10.22
N LYS A 4 10.01 9.84 11.39
CA LYS A 4 10.50 10.29 12.69
C LYS A 4 11.98 9.94 12.89
N HIS A 5 12.39 8.74 12.49
CA HIS A 5 13.73 8.20 12.77
C HIS A 5 14.75 8.45 11.66
N LEU A 6 14.30 8.53 10.40
CA LEU A 6 15.18 8.69 9.24
C LEU A 6 15.29 10.14 8.78
N LYS A 7 14.36 11.02 9.17
CA LYS A 7 14.36 12.46 8.84
C LYS A 7 14.55 12.72 7.35
N ASP A 8 15.67 13.31 6.96
CA ASP A 8 16.10 13.64 5.60
C ASP A 8 16.38 12.42 4.73
N LYS A 9 16.57 11.24 5.34
CA LYS A 9 16.78 9.96 4.65
C LYS A 9 15.47 9.22 4.32
N PHE A 10 14.31 9.85 4.55
CA PHE A 10 12.99 9.31 4.25
C PHE A 10 12.21 10.21 3.29
N ILE A 11 11.57 9.59 2.30
CA ILE A 11 10.72 10.27 1.33
C ILE A 11 9.32 9.68 1.38
N HIS A 12 8.35 10.58 1.54
CA HIS A 12 6.94 10.25 1.39
C HIS A 12 6.50 10.52 -0.06
N PHE A 13 6.54 9.50 -0.90
CA PHE A 13 6.21 9.59 -2.32
C PHE A 13 4.70 9.42 -2.56
N ALA A 14 3.93 10.42 -2.12
CA ALA A 14 2.48 10.51 -2.27
C ALA A 14 2.05 11.99 -2.33
N ASN A 15 0.78 12.27 -2.69
CA ASN A 15 0.27 13.64 -2.81
C ASN A 15 0.52 14.50 -1.55
N ALA A 16 0.34 13.92 -0.35
CA ALA A 16 0.60 14.62 0.91
C ALA A 16 2.09 14.95 1.11
N GLY A 17 3.00 14.13 0.58
CA GLY A 17 4.43 14.43 0.57
C GLY A 17 4.77 15.57 -0.39
N PHE A 18 4.22 15.55 -1.60
CA PHE A 18 4.40 16.63 -2.59
C PHE A 18 3.86 17.97 -2.10
N GLN A 19 2.69 17.98 -1.45
CA GLN A 19 2.15 19.19 -0.84
C GLN A 19 3.10 19.77 0.22
N LYS A 20 3.64 18.91 1.11
CA LYS A 20 4.61 19.34 2.13
C LYS A 20 5.93 19.86 1.55
N GLU A 21 6.41 19.31 0.44
CA GLU A 21 7.61 19.84 -0.24
C GLU A 21 7.31 21.20 -0.88
N LYS A 22 6.17 21.33 -1.57
CA LYS A 22 5.72 22.59 -2.17
C LYS A 22 5.55 23.71 -1.14
N GLU A 23 4.94 23.41 0.01
CA GLU A 23 4.75 24.36 1.12
C GLU A 23 6.07 24.87 1.71
N LYS A 24 7.15 24.09 1.60
CA LYS A 24 8.50 24.46 2.06
C LYS A 24 9.33 25.19 1.01
N GLY A 25 8.79 25.41 -0.19
CA GLY A 25 9.53 26.02 -1.30
C GLY A 25 10.72 25.18 -1.77
N VAL A 26 10.72 23.88 -1.50
CA VAL A 26 11.80 22.98 -1.93
C VAL A 26 11.38 22.22 -3.20
N ASN A 27 12.35 22.00 -4.10
CA ASN A 27 12.14 21.21 -5.30
C ASN A 27 11.62 19.81 -4.96
N LEU A 28 10.82 19.24 -5.87
CA LEU A 28 10.33 17.88 -5.71
C LEU A 28 11.53 16.92 -5.69
N TYR A 29 11.43 15.83 -4.93
CA TYR A 29 12.56 14.92 -4.76
C TYR A 29 13.25 14.47 -6.07
N PHE A 30 12.49 14.16 -7.12
CA PHE A 30 13.04 13.71 -8.41
C PHE A 30 13.79 14.81 -9.17
N GLU A 31 13.62 16.07 -8.77
CA GLU A 31 14.32 17.24 -9.32
C GLU A 31 15.58 17.58 -8.52
N LYS A 32 15.85 16.88 -7.40
CA LYS A 32 17.03 17.12 -6.57
C LYS A 32 18.28 16.51 -7.21
N PRO A 33 19.45 17.18 -7.11
CA PRO A 33 20.74 16.62 -7.50
C PRO A 33 20.99 15.24 -6.88
N GLU A 34 21.74 14.39 -7.58
CA GLU A 34 22.04 13.02 -7.11
C GLU A 34 22.69 12.99 -5.73
N THR A 35 23.53 13.96 -5.40
CA THR A 35 24.18 14.09 -4.08
C THR A 35 23.19 14.21 -2.92
N LEU A 36 22.00 14.78 -3.15
CA LEU A 36 20.93 14.86 -2.17
C LEU A 36 20.01 13.63 -2.18
N ARG A 37 20.07 12.82 -3.25
CA ARG A 37 19.31 11.56 -3.42
C ARG A 37 20.06 10.34 -2.87
N ALA A 38 21.39 10.34 -2.96
CA ALA A 38 22.26 9.26 -2.49
C ALA A 38 22.05 8.82 -1.02
N PRO A 39 21.85 9.73 -0.03
CA PRO A 39 21.74 9.32 1.38
C PRO A 39 20.37 8.73 1.77
N ILE A 40 19.42 8.67 0.83
CA ILE A 40 18.06 8.18 1.08
C ILE A 40 18.08 6.70 1.41
N LYS A 41 17.35 6.36 2.48
CA LYS A 41 17.21 4.98 2.95
C LYS A 41 15.83 4.38 2.68
N VAL A 42 14.78 5.20 2.66
CA VAL A 42 13.40 4.73 2.48
C VAL A 42 12.61 5.68 1.61
N ILE A 43 11.96 5.12 0.58
CA ILE A 43 10.95 5.79 -0.24
C ILE A 43 9.63 5.04 -0.05
N LEU A 44 8.60 5.73 0.42
CA LEU A 44 7.30 5.10 0.72
C LEU A 44 6.17 5.97 0.18
N GLY A 45 5.19 5.36 -0.48
CA GLY A 45 3.93 6.03 -0.80
C GLY A 45 3.29 5.54 -2.09
N HIS A 46 2.07 6.04 -2.34
CA HIS A 46 1.21 5.60 -3.44
C HIS A 46 1.74 5.92 -4.86
N LYS A 47 2.80 6.74 -4.98
CA LYS A 47 3.41 7.07 -6.28
C LYS A 47 4.64 6.20 -6.59
N VAL A 48 5.07 5.35 -5.65
CA VAL A 48 6.16 4.38 -5.89
C VAL A 48 5.73 3.38 -6.96
N ASN A 49 6.60 3.17 -7.93
CA ASN A 49 6.39 2.33 -9.12
C ASN A 49 7.72 1.73 -9.61
N TYR A 50 7.67 0.87 -10.62
CA TYR A 50 8.87 0.16 -11.12
C TYR A 50 9.99 1.08 -11.63
N LYS A 51 9.72 2.34 -11.96
CA LYS A 51 10.73 3.34 -12.36
C LYS A 51 11.35 4.08 -11.18
N THR A 52 10.79 3.96 -9.97
CA THR A 52 11.27 4.68 -8.78
C THR A 52 12.71 4.33 -8.45
N ARG A 53 13.14 3.10 -8.74
CA ARG A 53 14.54 2.67 -8.59
C ARG A 53 15.54 3.49 -9.43
N LEU A 54 15.11 4.03 -10.57
CA LEU A 54 15.95 4.87 -11.42
C LEU A 54 16.30 6.21 -10.76
N LEU A 55 15.61 6.59 -9.68
CA LEU A 55 15.89 7.80 -8.91
C LEU A 55 17.10 7.64 -7.97
N ILE A 56 17.63 6.43 -7.79
CA ILE A 56 18.79 6.14 -6.93
C ILE A 56 19.63 4.99 -7.54
N PRO A 57 20.20 5.20 -8.74
CA PRO A 57 20.74 4.12 -9.57
C PRO A 57 21.95 3.38 -8.96
N ASN A 58 22.66 4.02 -8.03
CA ASN A 58 23.87 3.50 -7.41
C ASN A 58 23.62 2.79 -6.06
N ASN A 59 22.35 2.64 -5.65
CA ASN A 59 21.99 2.01 -4.39
C ASN A 59 21.52 0.57 -4.62
N ASP A 60 21.82 -0.34 -3.68
CA ASP A 60 21.14 -1.64 -3.60
C ASP A 60 19.72 -1.43 -3.09
N ILE A 61 18.74 -1.57 -3.98
CA ILE A 61 17.35 -1.24 -3.72
C ILE A 61 16.60 -2.50 -3.33
N LYS A 62 15.97 -2.46 -2.16
CA LYS A 62 15.06 -3.50 -1.69
C LYS A 62 13.62 -3.05 -1.86
N GLU A 63 12.84 -3.79 -2.64
CA GLU A 63 11.43 -3.50 -2.89
C GLU A 63 10.53 -4.25 -1.90
N VAL A 64 9.63 -3.49 -1.28
CA VAL A 64 8.66 -3.99 -0.30
C VAL A 64 7.27 -3.60 -0.76
N VAL A 65 6.34 -4.57 -0.73
CA VAL A 65 4.91 -4.31 -0.87
C VAL A 65 4.17 -4.90 0.33
N ILE A 66 3.09 -4.25 0.73
CA ILE A 66 2.25 -4.68 1.85
C ILE A 66 0.83 -4.83 1.33
N PHE A 67 0.26 -6.02 1.49
CA PHE A 67 -1.13 -6.31 1.18
C PHE A 67 -1.95 -6.46 2.46
N ARG A 68 -3.25 -6.17 2.36
CA ARG A 68 -4.21 -6.35 3.45
C ARG A 68 -5.22 -7.41 3.04
N ASN A 69 -5.88 -8.05 3.99
CA ASN A 69 -7.09 -8.82 3.68
C ASN A 69 -8.06 -7.95 2.84
N PRO A 70 -8.51 -8.39 1.65
CA PRO A 70 -9.37 -7.62 0.77
C PRO A 70 -10.65 -7.08 1.42
N ILE A 71 -11.29 -7.84 2.32
CA ILE A 71 -12.49 -7.39 3.04
C ILE A 71 -12.14 -6.22 3.95
N ASP A 72 -11.08 -6.36 4.76
CA ASP A 72 -10.64 -5.30 5.67
C ASP A 72 -10.16 -4.05 4.91
N TRP A 73 -9.58 -4.24 3.72
CA TRP A 73 -9.21 -3.17 2.81
C TRP A 73 -10.42 -2.36 2.37
N GLU A 74 -11.48 -3.02 1.90
CA GLU A 74 -12.72 -2.36 1.47
C GLU A 74 -13.41 -1.62 2.62
N ILE A 75 -13.53 -2.27 3.79
CA ILE A 75 -14.10 -1.63 5.00
C ILE A 75 -13.29 -0.37 5.35
N SER A 76 -11.97 -0.46 5.33
CA SER A 76 -11.09 0.67 5.64
C SER A 76 -11.24 1.81 4.65
N ARG A 77 -11.43 1.52 3.36
CA ARG A 77 -11.66 2.51 2.31
C ARG A 77 -13.02 3.18 2.46
N PHE A 78 -14.07 2.40 2.70
CA PHE A 78 -15.41 2.94 2.95
C PHE A 78 -15.39 3.89 4.15
N ASN A 79 -14.84 3.44 5.29
CA ASN A 79 -14.72 4.27 6.48
C ASN A 79 -13.92 5.54 6.20
N GLN A 80 -12.81 5.46 5.43
CA GLN A 80 -12.05 6.66 5.04
C GLN A 80 -12.89 7.63 4.20
N HIS A 81 -13.69 7.13 3.26
CA HIS A 81 -14.54 7.94 2.40
C HIS A 81 -15.70 8.57 3.19
N ALA A 82 -16.42 7.78 3.99
CA ALA A 82 -17.50 8.25 4.85
C ALA A 82 -17.01 9.32 5.83
N ASN A 83 -15.85 9.13 6.46
CA ASN A 83 -15.24 10.15 7.32
C ASN A 83 -14.94 11.47 6.59
N ARG A 84 -14.51 11.42 5.32
CA ARG A 84 -14.29 12.62 4.51
C ARG A 84 -15.62 13.32 4.20
N LEU A 85 -16.64 12.56 3.79
CA LEU A 85 -17.95 13.13 3.50
C LEU A 85 -18.60 13.73 4.74
N LEU A 86 -18.53 13.07 5.90
CA LEU A 86 -19.08 13.62 7.14
C LEU A 86 -18.43 14.97 7.47
N LYS A 87 -17.09 15.05 7.37
CA LYS A 87 -16.35 16.30 7.62
C LYS A 87 -16.76 17.45 6.69
N HIS A 88 -17.13 17.15 5.44
CA HIS A 88 -17.40 18.19 4.43
C HIS A 88 -18.90 18.50 4.23
N HIS A 89 -19.79 17.54 4.49
CA HIS A 89 -21.19 17.62 4.09
C HIS A 89 -22.19 17.18 5.16
N ASN A 90 -21.75 16.70 6.34
CA ASN A 90 -22.61 16.17 7.40
C ASN A 90 -23.58 15.05 6.93
N LYS A 91 -23.26 14.33 5.85
CA LYS A 91 -24.09 13.24 5.32
C LYS A 91 -23.50 11.88 5.69
N ARG A 92 -24.34 11.01 6.25
CA ARG A 92 -24.04 9.58 6.39
C ARG A 92 -24.13 8.91 5.02
N LEU A 93 -23.15 8.08 4.70
CA LEU A 93 -23.12 7.33 3.45
C LEU A 93 -23.54 5.88 3.73
N ASP A 94 -24.50 5.38 2.96
CA ASP A 94 -24.85 3.96 2.94
C ASP A 94 -23.77 3.15 2.20
N PHE A 95 -23.44 1.97 2.72
CA PHE A 95 -22.39 1.11 2.17
C PHE A 95 -22.74 0.55 0.77
N GLU A 96 -23.98 0.11 0.56
CA GLU A 96 -24.46 -0.38 -0.73
C GLU A 96 -24.46 0.74 -1.78
N TYR A 97 -24.94 1.93 -1.38
CA TYR A 97 -24.87 3.11 -2.24
C TYR A 97 -23.43 3.49 -2.58
N TRP A 98 -22.52 3.48 -1.61
CA TRP A 98 -21.10 3.71 -1.86
C TRP A 98 -20.56 2.73 -2.88
N LEU A 99 -20.78 1.43 -2.71
CA LEU A 99 -20.31 0.41 -3.65
C LEU A 99 -20.81 0.62 -5.08
N SER A 100 -22.06 1.07 -5.24
CA SER A 100 -22.64 1.35 -6.56
C SER A 100 -22.11 2.64 -7.22
N SER A 101 -21.62 3.60 -6.42
CA SER A 101 -21.31 4.96 -6.88
C SER A 101 -19.81 5.22 -7.13
N VAL A 102 -18.91 4.45 -6.51
CA VAL A 102 -17.47 4.55 -6.82
C VAL A 102 -17.09 3.64 -7.99
N ASN A 103 -16.27 4.18 -8.89
CA ASN A 103 -15.77 3.47 -10.05
C ASN A 103 -14.95 2.22 -9.61
N LYS A 104 -15.15 1.08 -10.30
CA LYS A 104 -14.76 -0.31 -9.97
C LYS A 104 -13.26 -0.61 -9.69
N THR A 105 -12.41 0.37 -9.43
CA THR A 105 -10.98 0.18 -9.07
C THR A 105 -10.78 -0.07 -7.56
N HIS A 106 -11.59 -0.97 -7.00
CA HIS A 106 -11.61 -1.28 -5.57
C HIS A 106 -10.54 -2.30 -5.21
N SER A 107 -10.27 -3.23 -6.12
CA SER A 107 -9.23 -4.23 -5.94
C SER A 107 -7.87 -3.61 -5.65
N GLN A 108 -7.30 -3.99 -4.51
CA GLN A 108 -5.94 -3.58 -4.14
C GLN A 108 -4.91 -4.07 -5.17
N PHE A 109 -5.21 -5.19 -5.85
CA PHE A 109 -4.35 -5.78 -6.88
C PHE A 109 -4.44 -5.01 -8.18
N ASP A 110 -5.65 -4.65 -8.62
CA ASP A 110 -5.81 -3.76 -9.78
C ASP A 110 -5.18 -2.40 -9.52
N TRP A 111 -5.35 -1.85 -8.31
CA TRP A 111 -4.70 -0.62 -7.90
C TRP A 111 -3.17 -0.75 -7.94
N PHE A 112 -2.63 -1.85 -7.39
CA PHE A 112 -1.19 -2.12 -7.44
C PHE A 112 -0.70 -2.22 -8.88
N LEU A 113 -1.31 -3.03 -9.74
CA LEU A 113 -0.91 -3.17 -11.14
C LEU A 113 -1.05 -1.84 -11.91
N ALA A 114 -2.13 -1.10 -11.70
CA ALA A 114 -2.36 0.20 -12.35
C ALA A 114 -1.28 1.23 -12.01
N ASN A 115 -0.85 1.29 -10.74
CA ASN A 115 0.11 2.29 -10.27
C ASN A 115 1.56 1.81 -10.40
N TYR A 116 1.85 0.58 -9.98
CA TYR A 116 3.21 0.05 -9.97
C TYR A 116 3.77 -0.17 -11.37
N LEU A 117 2.95 -0.66 -12.31
CA LEU A 117 3.33 -0.86 -13.72
C LEU A 117 2.97 0.31 -14.63
N LEU A 118 2.36 1.37 -14.09
CA LEU A 118 1.88 2.52 -14.86
C LEU A 118 0.83 2.16 -15.93
N LEU A 119 0.04 1.10 -15.72
CA LEU A 119 -1.03 0.70 -16.65
C LEU A 119 -2.26 1.62 -16.59
N GLY A 120 -2.46 2.33 -15.48
CA GLY A 120 -3.65 3.17 -15.29
C GLY A 120 -4.95 2.39 -15.49
N LYS A 121 -5.89 2.93 -16.28
CA LYS A 121 -7.19 2.29 -16.56
C LYS A 121 -7.08 1.03 -17.45
N SER A 122 -5.98 0.86 -18.18
CA SER A 122 -5.77 -0.29 -19.07
C SER A 122 -5.72 -1.62 -18.33
N VAL A 123 -5.50 -1.59 -17.00
CA VAL A 123 -5.60 -2.79 -16.15
C VAL A 123 -6.98 -3.47 -16.27
N ASN A 124 -8.05 -2.71 -16.53
CA ASN A 124 -9.40 -3.24 -16.65
C ASN A 124 -9.61 -4.08 -17.92
N ASN A 125 -8.72 -3.96 -18.90
CA ASN A 125 -8.77 -4.73 -20.15
C ASN A 125 -8.05 -6.08 -20.03
N ILE A 126 -7.41 -6.35 -18.89
CA ILE A 126 -6.68 -7.59 -18.62
C ILE A 126 -7.63 -8.57 -17.92
N SER A 127 -7.67 -9.83 -18.37
CA SER A 127 -8.49 -10.86 -17.72
C SER A 127 -7.99 -11.14 -16.29
N SER A 128 -8.88 -11.58 -15.40
CA SER A 128 -8.52 -11.89 -14.00
C SER A 128 -7.38 -12.91 -13.89
N ALA A 129 -7.40 -13.96 -14.70
CA ALA A 129 -6.34 -14.98 -14.71
C ALA A 129 -4.99 -14.40 -15.16
N ALA A 130 -4.99 -13.53 -16.18
CA ALA A 130 -3.77 -12.87 -16.63
C ALA A 130 -3.24 -11.88 -15.58
N LYS A 131 -4.12 -11.15 -14.89
CA LYS A 131 -3.74 -10.27 -13.78
C LYS A 131 -3.05 -11.04 -12.66
N GLU A 132 -3.60 -12.18 -12.25
CA GLU A 132 -3.00 -13.03 -11.22
C GLU A 132 -1.61 -13.53 -11.62
N ASN A 133 -1.43 -14.00 -12.85
CA ASN A 133 -0.13 -14.42 -13.38
C ASN A 133 0.90 -13.27 -13.41
N ILE A 134 0.48 -12.10 -13.90
CA ILE A 134 1.33 -10.89 -13.92
C ILE A 134 1.74 -10.50 -12.51
N LEU A 135 0.79 -10.54 -11.57
CA LEU A 135 1.00 -10.18 -10.18
C LEU A 135 2.00 -11.14 -9.51
N ILE A 136 1.82 -12.45 -9.64
CA ILE A 136 2.75 -13.45 -9.12
C ILE A 136 4.15 -13.25 -9.69
N TYR A 137 4.25 -13.05 -11.01
CA TYR A 137 5.53 -12.81 -11.68
C TYR A 137 6.23 -11.57 -11.13
N ILE A 138 5.52 -10.45 -10.98
CA ILE A 138 6.10 -9.20 -10.46
C ILE A 138 6.51 -9.36 -9.00
N LEU A 139 5.63 -9.91 -8.18
CA LEU A 139 5.88 -10.11 -6.75
C LEU A 139 7.06 -11.06 -6.50
N SER A 140 7.35 -11.99 -7.41
CA SER A 140 8.54 -12.85 -7.32
C SER A 140 9.87 -12.08 -7.34
N LYS A 141 9.85 -10.84 -7.87
CA LYS A 141 10.99 -9.92 -7.94
C LYS A 141 11.10 -8.98 -6.74
N PHE A 142 10.07 -8.89 -5.90
CA PHE A 142 10.12 -8.12 -4.68
C PHE A 142 10.99 -8.86 -3.65
N ASP A 143 11.80 -8.12 -2.90
CA ASP A 143 12.56 -8.68 -1.78
C ASP A 143 11.63 -9.08 -0.64
N TYR A 144 10.54 -8.32 -0.45
CA TYR A 144 9.57 -8.55 0.62
C TYR A 144 8.13 -8.32 0.16
N VAL A 145 7.29 -9.34 0.37
CA VAL A 145 5.83 -9.27 0.20
C VAL A 145 5.19 -9.49 1.57
N PHE A 146 4.72 -8.41 2.17
CA PHE A 146 4.20 -8.38 3.53
C PHE A 146 2.68 -8.37 3.57
N PHE A 147 2.14 -8.76 4.71
CA PHE A 147 0.70 -8.83 4.96
C PHE A 147 0.37 -8.12 6.26
N VAL A 148 -0.72 -7.34 6.26
CA VAL A 148 -1.10 -6.49 7.41
C VAL A 148 -1.32 -7.29 8.70
N ASP A 149 -1.79 -8.54 8.61
CA ASP A 149 -1.99 -9.42 9.77
C ASP A 149 -0.67 -9.83 10.44
N ASP A 150 0.41 -9.96 9.69
CA ASP A 150 1.75 -10.33 10.18
C ASP A 150 2.74 -9.14 10.22
N LEU A 151 2.26 -7.93 9.97
CA LEU A 151 3.08 -6.77 9.63
C LEU A 151 4.04 -6.35 10.75
N ASP A 152 3.63 -6.43 12.02
CA ASP A 152 4.49 -6.01 13.13
C ASP A 152 5.75 -6.89 13.22
N THR A 153 5.61 -8.20 13.00
CA THR A 153 6.73 -9.13 12.96
C THR A 153 7.59 -8.90 11.72
N GLN A 154 6.96 -8.70 10.57
CA GLN A 154 7.65 -8.47 9.29
C GLN A 154 8.44 -7.14 9.28
N LEU A 155 7.90 -6.07 9.86
CA LEU A 155 8.56 -4.77 9.93
C LEU A 155 9.81 -4.76 10.82
N LYS A 156 9.89 -5.62 11.84
CA LYS A 156 11.11 -5.73 12.67
C LYS A 156 12.35 -6.04 11.84
N ILE A 157 12.22 -6.85 10.78
CA ILE A 157 13.31 -7.17 9.85
C ILE A 157 13.84 -5.90 9.17
N ILE A 158 12.92 -5.08 8.66
CA ILE A 158 13.25 -3.80 8.01
C ILE A 158 13.84 -2.82 9.01
N PHE A 159 13.30 -2.78 10.23
CA PHE A 159 13.71 -1.83 11.26
C PHE A 159 15.13 -2.12 11.74
N LYS A 160 15.45 -3.40 11.96
CA LYS A 160 16.80 -3.87 12.28
C LYS A 160 17.80 -3.51 11.19
N LYS A 161 17.47 -3.75 9.91
CA LYS A 161 18.32 -3.39 8.75
C LYS A 161 18.58 -1.88 8.65
N LEU A 162 17.62 -1.05 9.07
CA LEU A 162 17.73 0.41 9.02
C LEU A 162 18.27 1.03 10.31
N SER A 163 18.57 0.21 11.32
CA SER A 163 18.99 0.65 12.65
C SER A 163 18.00 1.63 13.30
N ILE A 164 16.70 1.39 13.13
CA ILE A 164 15.64 2.15 13.79
C ILE A 164 14.99 1.32 14.90
N PRO A 165 14.47 1.94 15.98
CA PRO A 165 13.86 1.19 17.08
C PRO A 165 12.74 0.27 16.62
N GLU A 166 12.76 -0.98 17.10
CA GLU A 166 11.81 -2.04 16.75
C GLU A 166 10.40 -1.81 17.34
N THR A 167 10.28 -0.91 18.32
CA THR A 167 9.00 -0.63 18.97
C THR A 167 8.06 0.13 18.04
N ILE A 168 7.08 -0.59 17.50
CA ILE A 168 5.95 -0.03 16.76
C ILE A 168 4.85 0.30 17.77
N LYS A 169 4.44 1.57 17.83
CA LYS A 169 3.10 1.90 18.32
C LYS A 169 2.16 1.87 17.13
N ARG A 170 1.16 0.98 17.15
CA ARG A 170 0.08 1.01 16.17
C ARG A 170 -0.71 2.29 16.39
N GLU A 171 -0.43 3.29 15.58
CA GLU A 171 -1.26 4.48 15.48
C GLU A 171 -2.15 4.31 14.25
N ASN A 172 -3.46 4.26 14.45
CA ASN A 172 -4.40 4.44 13.35
C ASN A 172 -4.26 5.89 12.87
N VAL A 173 -3.34 6.13 11.93
CA VAL A 173 -3.11 7.45 11.30
C VAL A 173 -4.38 7.94 10.56
N VAL A 174 -5.31 7.01 10.28
CA VAL A 174 -6.69 7.32 9.87
C VAL A 174 -7.62 7.39 11.10
N GLY A 175 -7.21 8.10 12.15
CA GLY A 175 -8.01 8.49 13.31
C GLY A 175 -8.48 7.34 14.20
N GLY A 176 -7.78 7.12 15.31
CA GLY A 176 -8.27 6.30 16.43
C GLY A 176 -9.62 6.78 17.00
N ASP A 177 -9.98 8.04 16.75
CA ASP A 177 -11.26 8.65 17.17
C ASP A 177 -12.27 8.82 16.03
N LYS A 178 -12.00 8.25 14.85
CA LYS A 178 -12.93 8.37 13.72
C LYS A 178 -14.03 7.32 13.85
N PRO A 179 -15.31 7.71 13.72
CA PRO A 179 -16.41 6.75 13.74
C PRO A 179 -16.19 5.66 12.69
N GLN A 180 -16.45 4.41 13.08
CA GLN A 180 -16.64 3.33 12.12
C GLN A 180 -18.06 3.44 11.58
N PHE A 181 -18.20 3.56 10.25
CA PHE A 181 -19.48 3.69 9.58
C PHE A 181 -20.00 2.37 9.04
N PHE A 182 -19.09 1.40 8.85
CA PHE A 182 -19.46 0.07 8.47
C PHE A 182 -20.17 -0.63 9.63
N ASP A 183 -21.43 -1.03 9.42
CA ASP A 183 -22.31 -1.53 10.49
C ASP A 183 -22.16 -3.03 10.76
N GLY A 184 -21.39 -3.76 9.96
CA GLY A 184 -21.20 -5.21 10.12
C GLY A 184 -22.47 -6.04 9.92
N SER A 185 -23.55 -5.45 9.40
CA SER A 185 -24.80 -6.17 9.16
C SER A 185 -24.59 -7.34 8.21
N ARG A 186 -25.34 -8.43 8.39
CA ARG A 186 -25.24 -9.63 7.54
C ARG A 186 -25.35 -9.28 6.05
N LYS A 187 -26.27 -8.39 5.69
CA LYS A 187 -26.44 -7.86 4.33
C LYS A 187 -25.13 -7.27 3.78
N ASN A 188 -24.48 -6.39 4.53
CA ASN A 188 -23.24 -5.72 4.10
C ASN A 188 -22.05 -6.68 4.06
N ILE A 189 -21.99 -7.66 4.97
CA ILE A 189 -20.98 -8.72 4.97
C ILE A 189 -21.14 -9.63 3.75
N ASP A 190 -22.37 -10.06 3.43
CA ASP A 190 -22.65 -10.91 2.27
C ASP A 190 -22.31 -10.17 0.95
N LEU A 191 -22.61 -8.88 0.89
CA LEU A 191 -22.23 -8.02 -0.23
C LEU A 191 -20.70 -7.91 -0.37
N LEU A 192 -19.97 -7.66 0.73
CA LEU A 192 -18.51 -7.64 0.76
C LEU A 192 -17.90 -8.95 0.27
N ASN A 193 -18.38 -10.08 0.79
CA ASN A 193 -17.89 -11.40 0.41
C ASN A 193 -18.09 -11.65 -1.09
N THR A 194 -19.21 -11.19 -1.65
CA THR A 194 -19.51 -11.33 -3.08
C THR A 194 -18.55 -10.50 -3.94
N ILE A 195 -18.38 -9.22 -3.63
CA ILE A 195 -17.52 -8.33 -4.44
C ILE A 195 -16.04 -8.65 -4.29
N CYS A 196 -15.60 -9.04 -3.10
CA CYS A 196 -14.20 -9.34 -2.80
C CYS A 196 -13.81 -10.77 -3.17
N LYS A 197 -14.73 -11.62 -3.64
CA LYS A 197 -14.48 -13.05 -3.87
C LYS A 197 -13.20 -13.32 -4.68
N ASN A 198 -13.02 -12.61 -5.79
CA ASN A 198 -11.85 -12.80 -6.65
C ASN A 198 -10.57 -12.31 -5.97
N ASP A 199 -10.60 -11.11 -5.37
CA ASP A 199 -9.46 -10.59 -4.61
C ASP A 199 -9.10 -11.50 -3.43
N MET A 200 -10.09 -12.09 -2.75
CA MET A 200 -9.85 -13.03 -1.66
C MET A 200 -9.12 -14.27 -2.15
N ASN A 201 -9.48 -14.79 -3.33
CA ASN A 201 -8.77 -15.93 -3.93
C ASN A 201 -7.32 -15.53 -4.28
N THR A 202 -7.13 -14.42 -5.00
CA THR A 202 -5.79 -13.91 -5.34
C THR A 202 -4.94 -13.65 -4.10
N PHE A 203 -5.52 -13.04 -3.05
CA PHE A 203 -4.85 -12.81 -1.78
C PHE A 203 -4.40 -14.11 -1.11
N LYS A 204 -5.26 -15.14 -1.08
CA LYS A 204 -4.89 -16.46 -0.54
C LYS A 204 -3.78 -17.11 -1.34
N THR A 205 -3.85 -17.08 -2.68
CA THR A 205 -2.79 -17.58 -3.55
C THR A 205 -1.46 -16.89 -3.24
N ILE A 206 -1.42 -15.56 -3.28
CA ILE A 206 -0.21 -14.78 -2.99
C ILE A 206 0.28 -15.04 -1.57
N LYS A 207 -0.61 -15.06 -0.58
CA LYS A 207 -0.24 -15.33 0.80
C LYS A 207 0.39 -16.72 0.96
N SER A 208 -0.15 -17.75 0.31
CA SER A 208 0.44 -19.09 0.34
C SER A 208 1.83 -19.16 -0.29
N ILE A 209 2.04 -18.45 -1.41
CA ILE A 209 3.34 -18.43 -2.11
C ILE A 209 4.40 -17.70 -1.28
N PHE A 210 4.07 -16.52 -0.72
CA PHE A 210 5.07 -15.62 -0.15
C PHE A 210 5.20 -15.66 1.38
N SER A 211 4.23 -16.24 2.11
CA SER A 211 4.36 -16.37 3.58
C SER A 211 5.44 -17.38 3.99
N ILE A 212 5.64 -18.42 3.18
CA ILE A 212 6.67 -19.45 3.43
C ILE A 212 8.08 -18.86 3.26
N SER A 213 8.27 -18.00 2.25
CA SER A 213 9.58 -17.39 1.94
C SER A 213 10.04 -16.38 2.99
N ASN A 214 9.10 -15.66 3.64
CA ASN A 214 9.43 -14.65 4.65
C ASN A 214 9.92 -15.25 5.99
N HIS A 215 9.52 -16.49 6.32
CA HIS A 215 9.92 -17.14 7.58
C HIS A 215 11.31 -17.75 7.55
N LEU A 216 11.82 -18.10 6.37
CA LEU A 216 13.12 -18.77 6.24
C LEU A 216 14.31 -17.82 6.24
N GLY A 217 14.07 -16.49 6.26
CA GLY A 217 15.15 -15.50 6.16
C GLY A 217 16.08 -15.78 4.99
N SER A 218 15.59 -16.47 3.95
CA SER A 218 16.45 -17.02 2.93
C SER A 218 17.05 -15.85 2.17
N ASN A 219 18.34 -15.65 2.41
CA ASN A 219 19.21 -14.92 1.54
C ASN A 219 19.00 -15.52 0.14
N LYS A 220 18.18 -14.88 -0.69
CA LYS A 220 18.37 -14.98 -2.13
C LYS A 220 19.72 -14.31 -2.40
N SER A 221 20.80 -15.05 -2.19
CA SER A 221 22.00 -14.89 -3.00
C SER A 221 21.61 -15.38 -4.40
N LEU A 222 21.29 -14.44 -5.28
CA LEU A 222 21.51 -14.62 -6.70
C LEU A 222 22.85 -13.95 -7.02
#